data_AF-A0A937XLC6-F1
#
_entry.id   AF-A0A937XLC6-F1
#
_cell.length_a   1.000
_cell.length_b   1.000
_cell.length_c   1.000
_cell.angle_alpha   90.00
_cell.angle_beta   90.00
_cell.angle_gamma   90.00
#
_symmetry.space_group_name_H-M   'P 1'
#
loop_
_entity.id
_entity.type
_entity.pdbx_description
1 polymer ?
#
loop_
_entity_poly.entity_id
_entity_poly.type
_entity_poly.pdbx_seq_one_letter_code
_entity_poly.pdbx_strand_id
1 'polypeptide(L)'
;MKFRFPVVIIDEDWRSDSASGLGIRALAKALEDQHMEVVGGFTYVDVGMVANQAARASAFIVSIDDEEINEDGNESKAIIDLRKFIAETRRRNADIPIFLFGETRTSRHIPNDILKELHGFIHMFEDTPEFVARYIIRECNNYLNSLSPPFFKA
;
A
#
# COMPACT_ATOMS: atom_id res chain seq x y z
N MET A 1 26.43 -3.12 -7.05
CA MET A 1 25.31 -2.32 -6.49
C MET A 1 24.16 -3.27 -6.21
N LYS A 2 23.68 -3.40 -4.97
CA LYS A 2 22.42 -4.14 -4.70
C LYS A 2 21.28 -3.16 -4.93
N PHE A 3 20.47 -3.36 -5.97
CA PHE A 3 19.21 -2.63 -6.11
C PHE A 3 18.29 -3.08 -4.99
N ARG A 4 17.75 -2.12 -4.24
CA ARG A 4 16.75 -2.39 -3.21
C ARG A 4 15.42 -1.82 -3.70
N PHE A 5 14.38 -2.64 -3.61
CA PHE A 5 13.05 -2.29 -4.05
C PHE A 5 12.12 -2.24 -2.83
N PRO A 6 12.01 -1.09 -2.15
CA PRO A 6 11.28 -1.00 -0.90
C PRO A 6 9.76 -1.15 -1.06
N VAL A 7 9.10 -1.55 0.02
CA VAL A 7 7.66 -1.35 0.20
C VAL A 7 7.44 0.07 0.70
N VAL A 8 6.58 0.83 0.03
CA VAL A 8 6.28 2.22 0.40
C VAL A 8 4.96 2.28 1.13
N ILE A 9 4.96 2.93 2.30
CA ILE A 9 3.78 3.09 3.15
C ILE A 9 3.33 4.56 3.13
N ILE A 10 2.09 4.77 2.71
CA ILE A 10 1.40 6.06 2.74
C ILE A 10 0.41 6.00 3.90
N ASP A 11 0.68 6.79 4.94
CA ASP A 11 -0.10 6.81 6.16
C ASP A 11 0.07 8.14 6.89
N GLU A 12 -1.05 8.82 7.15
CA GLU A 12 -1.06 10.12 7.84
C GLU A 12 -0.72 9.97 9.34
N ASP A 13 -1.05 8.81 9.91
CA ASP A 13 -0.85 8.47 11.31
C ASP A 13 0.47 7.76 11.60
N TRP A 14 1.42 7.76 10.65
CA TRP A 14 2.64 6.94 10.72
C TRP A 14 3.47 7.22 11.98
N ARG A 15 3.43 8.46 12.47
CA ARG A 15 4.15 8.92 13.67
C ARG A 15 3.25 9.06 14.90
N SER A 16 1.96 8.76 14.77
CA SER A 16 0.96 8.84 15.85
C SER A 16 1.02 7.62 16.76
N ASP A 17 0.63 7.76 18.02
CA ASP A 17 0.40 6.64 18.95
C ASP A 17 -1.03 6.09 18.88
N SER A 18 -1.79 6.45 17.83
CA SER A 18 -3.09 5.87 17.49
C SER A 18 -2.98 4.37 17.18
N ALA A 19 -4.11 3.67 17.27
CA ALA A 19 -4.18 2.25 16.94
C ALA A 19 -3.77 1.99 15.47
N SER A 20 -4.18 2.86 14.55
CA SER A 20 -3.78 2.88 13.13
C SER A 20 -2.27 3.02 12.97
N GLY A 21 -1.68 4.03 13.59
CA GLY A 21 -0.24 4.28 13.56
C GLY A 21 0.57 3.12 14.16
N LEU A 22 0.12 2.53 15.27
CA LEU A 22 0.76 1.36 15.87
C LEU A 22 0.63 0.12 14.97
N GLY A 23 -0.54 -0.11 14.38
CA GLY A 23 -0.82 -1.25 13.52
C GLY A 23 0.03 -1.25 12.26
N ILE A 24 0.11 -0.13 11.55
CA ILE A 24 0.91 -0.03 10.33
C ILE A 24 2.41 -0.14 10.62
N ARG A 25 2.89 0.39 11.77
CA ARG A 25 4.29 0.22 12.19
C ARG A 25 4.61 -1.22 12.59
N ALA A 26 3.65 -1.95 13.17
CA ALA A 26 3.82 -3.37 13.41
C ALA A 26 3.96 -4.16 12.09
N LEU A 27 3.16 -3.83 11.07
CA LEU A 27 3.31 -4.40 9.73
C LEU A 27 4.65 -4.03 9.08
N ALA A 28 5.06 -2.77 9.17
CA ALA A 28 6.36 -2.32 8.69
C ALA A 28 7.50 -3.11 9.34
N LYS A 29 7.45 -3.28 10.66
CA LYS A 29 8.43 -4.09 11.40
C LYS A 29 8.43 -5.55 10.95
N ALA A 30 7.26 -6.15 10.74
CA ALA A 30 7.16 -7.53 10.26
C ALA A 30 7.77 -7.71 8.85
N LEU A 31 7.65 -6.71 7.97
CA LEU A 31 8.32 -6.69 6.67
C LEU A 31 9.86 -6.56 6.82
N GLU A 32 10.32 -5.65 7.68
CA GLU A 32 11.75 -5.45 7.96
C GLU A 32 12.41 -6.68 8.58
N ASP A 33 11.72 -7.37 9.48
CA ASP A 33 12.18 -8.63 10.10
C ASP A 33 12.30 -9.76 9.06
N GLN A 34 11.71 -9.61 7.88
CA GLN A 34 11.88 -10.47 6.70
C GLN A 34 12.87 -9.89 5.66
N HIS A 35 13.70 -8.93 6.07
CA HIS A 35 14.72 -8.27 5.25
C HIS A 35 14.18 -7.44 4.07
N MET A 36 12.90 -7.04 4.10
CA MET A 36 12.38 -6.03 3.18
C MET A 36 12.74 -4.63 3.68
N GLU A 37 13.09 -3.75 2.75
CA GLU A 37 13.20 -2.33 3.06
C GLU A 37 11.81 -1.70 3.04
N VAL A 38 11.50 -0.91 4.07
CA VAL A 38 10.23 -0.17 4.18
C VAL A 38 10.54 1.32 4.21
N VAL A 39 9.79 2.10 3.45
CA VAL A 39 9.86 3.56 3.48
C VAL A 39 8.45 4.07 3.78
N GLY A 40 8.27 4.65 4.98
CA GLY A 40 6.97 5.13 5.45
C GLY A 40 6.95 6.61 5.81
N GLY A 41 5.75 7.10 6.13
CA GLY A 41 5.52 8.48 6.59
C GLY A 41 5.23 9.49 5.47
N PHE A 42 4.65 9.02 4.36
CA PHE A 42 4.14 9.87 3.28
C PHE A 42 2.65 10.10 3.45
N THR A 43 2.17 11.26 2.97
CA THR A 43 0.74 11.59 2.92
C THR A 43 0.20 11.51 1.49
N TYR A 44 -1.13 11.53 1.32
CA TYR A 44 -1.78 11.60 -0.01
C TYR A 44 -1.36 12.83 -0.82
N VAL A 45 -0.91 13.91 -0.17
CA VAL A 45 -0.44 15.13 -0.84
C VAL A 45 0.94 14.92 -1.47
N ASP A 46 1.74 14.01 -0.92
CA ASP A 46 3.09 13.69 -1.39
C ASP A 46 3.08 12.68 -2.54
N VAL A 47 1.91 12.26 -3.03
CA VAL A 47 1.75 11.21 -4.05
C VAL A 47 2.58 11.47 -5.32
N GLY A 48 2.74 12.73 -5.74
CA GLY A 48 3.61 13.08 -6.85
C GLY A 48 5.11 12.83 -6.56
N MET A 49 5.54 13.04 -5.32
CA MET A 49 6.90 12.74 -4.85
C MET A 49 7.10 11.24 -4.64
N VAL A 50 6.09 10.55 -4.10
CA VAL A 50 6.05 9.09 -3.96
C VAL A 50 6.11 8.41 -5.32
N ALA A 51 5.43 8.94 -6.34
CA ALA A 51 5.46 8.42 -7.71
C ALA A 51 6.85 8.51 -8.38
N ASN A 52 7.73 9.42 -7.93
CA ASN A 52 9.11 9.47 -8.38
C ASN A 52 10.00 8.45 -7.64
N GLN A 53 9.67 8.13 -6.38
CA GLN A 53 10.25 6.98 -5.67
C GLN A 53 9.71 5.63 -6.18
N ALA A 54 8.51 5.62 -6.77
CA ALA A 54 7.83 4.44 -7.32
C ALA A 54 8.66 3.69 -8.37
N ALA A 55 9.60 4.38 -9.05
CA ALA A 55 10.54 3.74 -9.97
C ALA A 55 11.36 2.62 -9.30
N ARG A 56 11.45 2.61 -7.96
CA ARG A 56 12.09 1.57 -7.18
C ARG A 56 11.14 0.87 -6.20
N ALA A 57 9.87 1.21 -6.13
CA ALA A 57 8.96 0.53 -5.20
C ALA A 57 8.68 -0.90 -5.69
N SER A 58 8.54 -1.84 -4.75
CA SER A 58 8.04 -3.20 -5.01
C SER A 58 6.56 -3.37 -4.69
N ALA A 59 6.02 -2.52 -3.81
CA ALA A 59 4.60 -2.42 -3.51
C ALA A 59 4.28 -1.09 -2.81
N PHE A 60 3.01 -0.72 -2.82
CA PHE A 60 2.44 0.33 -1.99
C PHE A 60 1.49 -0.25 -0.95
N ILE A 61 1.56 0.26 0.27
CA ILE A 61 0.53 0.09 1.30
C ILE A 61 -0.03 1.47 1.59
N VAL A 62 -1.34 1.63 1.44
CA VAL A 62 -2.03 2.90 1.65
C VAL A 62 -3.00 2.71 2.80
N SER A 63 -2.92 3.55 3.84
CA SER A 63 -3.90 3.53 4.90
C SER A 63 -5.13 4.36 4.56
N ILE A 64 -6.27 3.93 5.09
CA ILE A 64 -7.52 4.68 5.08
C ILE A 64 -8.29 4.34 6.35
N ASP A 65 -8.81 5.38 7.00
CA ASP A 65 -9.58 5.21 8.22
C ASP A 65 -11.08 5.35 7.94
N ASP A 66 -11.91 4.70 8.76
CA ASP A 66 -13.37 4.76 8.65
C ASP A 66 -13.91 6.19 8.77
N GLU A 67 -13.30 7.00 9.64
CA GLU A 67 -13.69 8.39 9.88
C GLU A 67 -13.47 9.29 8.65
N GLU A 68 -12.63 8.87 7.70
CA GLU A 68 -12.35 9.60 6.47
C GLU A 68 -13.37 9.29 5.36
N ILE A 69 -14.30 8.37 5.59
CA ILE A 69 -15.32 7.96 4.64
C ILE A 69 -16.67 8.54 5.04
N ASN A 70 -17.28 9.28 4.12
CA ASN A 70 -18.63 9.81 4.31
C ASN A 70 -19.65 8.67 4.21
N GLU A 71 -20.51 8.54 5.20
CA GLU A 71 -21.65 7.60 5.17
C GLU A 71 -22.85 8.17 4.36
N ASP A 72 -22.84 9.48 4.07
CA ASP A 72 -23.96 10.24 3.49
C ASP A 72 -24.17 10.03 1.97
N GLY A 73 -23.40 9.14 1.34
CA GLY A 73 -23.46 8.85 -0.09
C GLY A 73 -22.67 9.81 -1.01
N ASN A 74 -22.08 10.88 -0.47
CA ASN A 74 -21.12 11.71 -1.20
C ASN A 74 -19.72 11.09 -1.15
N GLU A 75 -19.00 11.06 -2.27
CA GLU A 75 -17.62 10.55 -2.30
C GLU A 75 -16.74 11.36 -1.35
N SER A 76 -16.02 10.68 -0.45
CA SER A 76 -15.17 11.35 0.54
C SER A 76 -13.86 11.81 -0.07
N LYS A 77 -13.19 12.77 0.60
CA LYS A 77 -11.89 13.27 0.14
C LYS A 77 -10.85 12.14 0.07
N ALA A 78 -10.82 11.23 1.04
CA ALA A 78 -9.91 10.08 1.03
C ALA A 78 -10.13 9.18 -0.18
N ILE A 79 -11.39 8.91 -0.57
CA ILE A 79 -11.69 8.13 -1.78
C ILE A 79 -11.23 8.85 -3.05
N ILE A 80 -11.46 10.16 -3.15
CA ILE A 80 -11.00 10.98 -4.28
C ILE A 80 -9.47 10.95 -4.40
N ASP A 81 -8.76 11.08 -3.28
CA ASP A 81 -7.30 11.14 -3.27
C ASP A 81 -6.67 9.76 -3.50
N LEU A 82 -7.26 8.69 -2.96
CA LEU A 82 -6.91 7.29 -3.27
C LEU A 82 -7.08 6.99 -4.76
N ARG A 83 -8.20 7.41 -5.36
CA ARG A 83 -8.47 7.26 -6.79
C ARG A 83 -7.41 7.94 -7.65
N LYS A 84 -7.03 9.17 -7.31
CA LYS A 84 -5.96 9.91 -8.01
C LYS A 84 -4.62 9.19 -7.87
N PHE A 85 -4.30 8.71 -6.67
CA PHE A 85 -3.07 7.96 -6.41
C PHE A 85 -2.97 6.70 -7.26
N ILE A 86 -4.04 5.90 -7.30
CA ILE A 86 -4.10 4.69 -8.12
C ILE A 86 -3.93 5.04 -9.60
N ALA A 87 -4.65 6.06 -10.10
CA ALA A 87 -4.56 6.47 -11.50
C ALA A 87 -3.13 6.89 -11.91
N GLU A 88 -2.46 7.73 -11.11
CA GLU A 88 -1.07 8.14 -11.39
C GLU A 88 -0.08 6.98 -11.28
N THR A 89 -0.29 6.06 -10.34
CA THR A 89 0.53 4.86 -10.19
C THR A 89 0.39 3.96 -11.40
N ARG A 90 -0.84 3.65 -11.82
CA ARG A 90 -1.15 2.79 -12.97
C ARG A 90 -0.68 3.38 -14.30
N ARG A 91 -0.69 4.70 -14.44
CA ARG A 91 -0.14 5.40 -15.62
C ARG A 91 1.35 5.11 -15.82
N ARG A 92 2.11 4.91 -14.74
CA ARG A 92 3.55 4.63 -14.78
C ARG A 92 3.85 3.14 -14.72
N ASN A 93 3.03 2.39 -13.97
CA ASN A 93 3.23 0.98 -13.72
C ASN A 93 1.89 0.27 -13.51
N ALA A 94 1.46 -0.49 -14.52
CA ALA A 94 0.18 -1.17 -14.52
C ALA A 94 0.09 -2.26 -13.43
N ASP A 95 1.20 -2.92 -13.11
CA ASP A 95 1.19 -4.16 -12.36
C ASP A 95 1.75 -4.04 -10.93
N ILE A 96 2.26 -2.87 -10.53
CA ILE A 96 2.81 -2.72 -9.18
C ILE A 96 1.74 -3.00 -8.11
N PRO A 97 2.03 -3.86 -7.11
CA PRO A 97 1.09 -4.16 -6.04
C PRO A 97 0.69 -2.92 -5.25
N ILE A 98 -0.61 -2.79 -5.00
CA ILE A 98 -1.19 -1.75 -4.12
C ILE A 98 -2.09 -2.45 -3.11
N PHE A 99 -1.78 -2.29 -1.82
CA PHE A 99 -2.57 -2.82 -0.72
C PHE A 99 -3.24 -1.66 0.01
N LEU A 100 -4.48 -1.89 0.45
CA LEU A 100 -5.20 -0.98 1.32
C LEU A 100 -5.12 -1.51 2.75
N PHE A 101 -4.82 -0.65 3.71
CA PHE A 101 -4.73 -0.97 5.13
C PHE A 101 -5.77 -0.15 5.88
N GLY A 102 -6.63 -0.78 6.66
CA GLY A 102 -7.68 -0.07 7.37
C GLY A 102 -8.55 -0.99 8.20
N GLU A 103 -9.67 -0.45 8.66
CA GLU A 103 -10.64 -1.20 9.45
C GLU A 103 -11.56 -2.06 8.56
N THR A 104 -12.16 -3.10 9.15
CA THR A 104 -13.03 -4.02 8.40
C THR A 104 -14.25 -3.35 7.81
N ARG A 105 -14.80 -2.36 8.51
CA ARG A 105 -15.93 -1.56 8.03
C ARG A 105 -15.54 -0.67 6.86
N THR A 106 -14.28 -0.27 6.74
CA THR A 106 -13.77 0.63 5.69
C THR A 106 -13.93 -0.03 4.33
N SER A 107 -13.60 -1.33 4.24
CA SER A 107 -13.72 -2.14 3.03
C SER A 107 -15.11 -2.10 2.37
N ARG A 108 -16.19 -1.94 3.14
CA ARG A 108 -17.58 -1.94 2.62
C ARG A 108 -17.94 -0.65 1.90
N HIS A 109 -17.25 0.43 2.20
CA HIS A 109 -17.52 1.75 1.64
C HIS A 109 -16.57 2.10 0.50
N ILE A 110 -15.58 1.25 0.20
CA ILE A 110 -14.70 1.43 -0.94
C ILE A 110 -15.46 1.13 -2.25
N PRO A 111 -15.49 2.07 -3.21
CA PRO A 111 -16.08 1.84 -4.51
C PRO A 111 -15.46 0.64 -5.27
N ASN A 112 -16.30 -0.10 -6.00
CA ASN A 112 -15.90 -1.30 -6.73
C ASN A 112 -14.80 -1.08 -7.78
N ASP A 113 -14.73 0.12 -8.35
CA ASP A 113 -13.69 0.47 -9.32
C ASP A 113 -12.33 0.67 -8.67
N ILE A 114 -12.28 1.13 -7.41
CA ILE A 114 -11.05 1.14 -6.61
C ILE A 114 -10.67 -0.29 -6.21
N LEU A 115 -11.63 -1.09 -5.71
CA LEU A 115 -11.37 -2.46 -5.27
C LEU A 115 -10.70 -3.33 -6.35
N LYS A 116 -11.06 -3.12 -7.62
CA LYS A 116 -10.47 -3.85 -8.77
C LYS A 116 -9.01 -3.53 -9.03
N GLU A 117 -8.53 -2.38 -8.58
CA GLU A 117 -7.15 -1.93 -8.80
C GLU A 117 -6.22 -2.36 -7.66
N LEU A 118 -6.78 -2.75 -6.51
CA LEU A 118 -6.06 -3.18 -5.33
C LEU A 118 -5.70 -4.67 -5.41
N HIS A 119 -4.53 -5.02 -4.90
CA HIS A 119 -4.09 -6.42 -4.77
C HIS A 119 -4.69 -7.10 -3.55
N GLY A 120 -4.96 -6.33 -2.49
CA GLY A 120 -5.57 -6.84 -1.28
C GLY A 120 -5.96 -5.74 -0.30
N PHE A 121 -6.85 -6.09 0.60
CA PHE A 121 -7.22 -5.31 1.77
C PHE A 121 -6.64 -5.98 3.01
N ILE A 122 -6.02 -5.19 3.88
CA ILE A 122 -5.39 -5.64 5.12
C ILE A 122 -6.22 -5.09 6.27
N HIS A 123 -6.80 -5.99 7.05
CA HIS A 123 -7.66 -5.68 8.18
C HIS A 123 -6.81 -5.44 9.43
N MET A 124 -6.64 -4.18 9.82
CA MET A 124 -5.75 -3.75 10.91
C MET A 124 -5.89 -4.56 12.21
N PHE A 125 -7.12 -4.92 12.60
CA PHE A 125 -7.41 -5.59 13.87
C PHE A 125 -7.60 -7.10 13.76
N GLU A 126 -7.72 -7.63 12.54
CA GLU A 126 -8.05 -9.04 12.31
C GLU A 126 -6.85 -9.80 11.74
N ASP A 127 -6.06 -9.14 10.91
CA ASP A 127 -4.90 -9.74 10.27
C ASP A 127 -3.66 -9.66 11.17
N THR A 128 -2.91 -10.75 11.19
CA THR A 128 -1.63 -10.81 11.90
C THR A 128 -0.52 -10.21 11.04
N PRO A 129 0.25 -9.21 11.52
CA PRO A 129 1.29 -8.53 10.74
C PRO A 129 2.27 -9.47 10.05
N GLU A 130 2.69 -10.56 10.71
CA GLU A 130 3.63 -11.54 10.16
C GLU A 130 3.04 -12.34 8.99
N PHE A 131 1.73 -12.62 9.03
CA PHE A 131 1.05 -13.33 7.95
C PHE A 131 0.89 -12.42 6.73
N VAL A 132 0.47 -11.18 6.97
CA VAL A 132 0.32 -10.16 5.93
C VAL A 132 1.66 -9.83 5.29
N ALA A 133 2.72 -9.67 6.09
CA ALA A 133 4.07 -9.41 5.57
C ALA A 133 4.51 -10.49 4.59
N ARG A 134 4.31 -11.77 4.90
CA ARG A 134 4.62 -12.88 3.97
C ARG A 134 3.81 -12.81 2.67
N TYR A 135 2.54 -12.43 2.76
CA TYR A 135 1.69 -12.24 1.59
C TYR A 135 2.18 -11.08 0.71
N ILE A 136 2.45 -9.91 1.31
CA ILE A 136 3.00 -8.75 0.59
C ILE A 136 4.33 -9.10 -0.08
N ILE A 137 5.24 -9.76 0.64
CA ILE A 137 6.54 -10.20 0.11
C ILE A 137 6.37 -11.11 -1.11
N ARG A 138 5.38 -12.03 -1.06
CA ARG A 138 5.08 -12.89 -2.21
C ARG A 138 4.69 -12.06 -3.44
N GLU A 139 3.80 -11.10 -3.28
CA GLU A 139 3.36 -10.25 -4.39
C GLU A 139 4.47 -9.31 -4.89
N CYS A 140 5.29 -8.75 -4.00
CA CYS A 140 6.50 -8.00 -4.36
C CYS A 140 7.43 -8.86 -5.23
N ASN A 141 7.70 -10.10 -4.82
CA ASN A 141 8.55 -11.01 -5.58
C ASN A 141 7.93 -11.39 -6.93
N ASN A 142 6.62 -11.65 -6.99
CA ASN A 142 5.90 -11.92 -8.23
C ASN A 142 6.06 -10.76 -9.22
N TYR A 143 5.85 -9.54 -8.74
CA TYR A 143 6.02 -8.31 -9.52
C TYR A 143 7.47 -8.11 -9.99
N LEU A 144 8.47 -8.20 -9.10
CA LEU A 144 9.87 -8.05 -9.49
C LEU A 144 10.32 -9.12 -10.50
N ASN A 145 9.78 -10.34 -10.38
CA ASN A 145 10.03 -11.42 -11.32
C ASN A 145 9.35 -11.19 -12.68
N SER A 146 8.25 -10.43 -12.75
CA SER A 146 7.59 -10.09 -14.03
C SER A 146 8.34 -8.99 -14.78
N LEU A 147 9.01 -8.08 -14.07
CA LEU A 147 9.82 -7.00 -14.67
C LEU A 147 11.02 -7.51 -15.48
N SER A 148 11.59 -8.64 -15.08
CA SER A 148 12.75 -9.22 -15.77
C SER A 148 12.30 -9.86 -17.09
N PRO A 149 12.81 -9.42 -18.26
CA PRO A 149 12.48 -10.05 -19.52
C PRO A 149 12.83 -11.54 -19.45
N PRO A 150 12.00 -12.45 -20.03
CA PRO A 150 12.15 -13.89 -19.87
C PRO A 150 13.57 -14.42 -20.17
N PHE A 151 14.31 -13.73 -21.05
CA PHE A 151 15.68 -14.07 -21.44
C PHE A 151 16.75 -13.86 -20.34
N PHE A 152 16.47 -13.12 -19.26
CA PHE A 152 17.41 -12.87 -18.16
C PHE A 152 17.24 -13.84 -16.98
N LYS A 153 16.30 -14.78 -17.05
CA LYS A 153 16.07 -15.82 -16.04
C LYS A 153 16.86 -17.08 -16.41
N ALA A 154 18.19 -17.04 -16.26
CA ALA A 154 19.09 -18.19 -16.49
C ALA A 154 19.73 -18.66 -15.18
#